data_AF-A0AAW0GGF2-F1
#
_entry.id   AF-A0AAW0GGF2-F1
#
_cell.length_a   1.000
_cell.length_b   1.000
_cell.length_c   1.000
_cell.angle_alpha   90.00
_cell.angle_beta   90.00
_cell.angle_gamma   90.00
#
_symmetry.space_group_name_H-M   'P 1'
#
loop_
_entity.id
_entity.type
_entity.pdbx_description
1 polymer ?
#
loop_
_entity_poly.entity_id
_entity_poly.type
_entity_poly.pdbx_seq_one_letter_code
_entity_poly.pdbx_strand_id
1 'polypeptide(L)'
;MSLLCRRYVVPCKGPNEETIRLCIARYSLFRDPPSSGTILFCSHGHGGYKEQWMPLLEHLLSPRDLDITEAWCIDWYLYGDSLAYNKDFVMATPDTGIESLSSIYSSTQSSKRSQSTLMRTNPC
;
A
#
# COMPACT_ATOMS: atom_id res chain seq x y z
N MET A 1 16.03 15.27 -2.00
CA MET A 1 15.61 14.74 -0.68
C MET A 1 14.92 13.40 -0.91
N SER A 2 15.29 12.35 -0.19
CA SER A 2 14.62 11.05 -0.28
C SER A 2 13.43 11.00 0.67
N LEU A 3 12.24 10.60 0.20
CA LEU A 3 11.08 10.38 1.05
C LEU A 3 11.33 9.22 2.02
N LEU A 4 11.05 9.45 3.31
CA LEU A 4 11.09 8.39 4.30
C LEU A 4 9.83 7.55 4.18
N CYS A 5 9.98 6.25 3.89
CA CYS A 5 8.88 5.31 3.82
C CYS A 5 8.93 4.35 5.02
N ARG A 6 7.84 4.29 5.80
CA ARG A 6 7.63 3.29 6.86
C ARG A 6 6.42 2.44 6.52
N ARG A 7 6.54 1.13 6.69
CA ARG A 7 5.45 0.18 6.41
C ARG A 7 4.90 -0.39 7.71
N TYR A 8 3.58 -0.54 7.77
CA TYR A 8 2.83 -1.02 8.91
C TYR A 8 1.88 -2.13 8.46
N VAL A 9 1.64 -3.08 9.35
CA VAL A 9 0.56 -4.07 9.23
C VAL A 9 -0.34 -3.85 10.43
N VAL A 10 -1.57 -3.42 10.18
CA VAL A 10 -2.51 -3.04 11.24
C VAL A 10 -3.67 -4.03 11.27
N PRO A 11 -3.92 -4.71 12.41
CA PRO A 11 -5.12 -5.51 12.58
C PRO A 11 -6.34 -4.60 12.72
N CYS A 12 -7.44 -4.95 12.06
CA CYS A 12 -8.72 -4.26 12.19
C CYS A 12 -9.88 -5.26 12.13
N LYS A 13 -11.05 -4.81 12.61
CA LYS A 13 -12.26 -5.64 12.66
C LYS A 13 -12.91 -5.64 11.28
N GLY A 14 -13.06 -6.83 10.71
CA GLY A 14 -13.70 -7.07 9.43
C GLY A 14 -15.23 -7.20 9.55
N PRO A 15 -15.91 -7.46 8.42
CA PRO A 15 -17.38 -7.52 8.34
C PRO A 15 -18.02 -8.55 9.29
N ASN A 16 -17.33 -9.67 9.54
CA ASN A 16 -17.82 -10.78 10.38
C ASN A 16 -17.14 -10.83 11.75
N GLU A 17 -16.70 -9.68 12.27
CA GLU A 17 -15.88 -9.57 13.48
C GLU A 17 -14.49 -10.25 13.41
N GLU A 18 -14.15 -10.83 12.27
CA GLU A 18 -12.85 -11.42 12.01
C GLU A 18 -11.75 -10.37 11.98
N THR A 19 -10.54 -10.76 12.37
CA THR A 19 -9.39 -9.87 12.29
C THR A 19 -8.82 -9.89 10.88
N ILE A 20 -8.98 -8.77 10.16
CA ILE A 20 -8.32 -8.52 8.88
C ILE A 20 -7.08 -7.64 9.10
N ARG A 21 -6.07 -7.80 8.25
CA ARG A 21 -4.81 -7.05 8.31
C ARG A 21 -4.71 -6.10 7.13
N LEU A 22 -4.44 -4.83 7.42
CA LEU A 22 -4.19 -3.80 6.40
C LEU A 22 -2.70 -3.46 6.35
N CYS A 23 -2.13 -3.51 5.15
CA CYS A 23 -0.80 -3.02 4.86
C CYS A 23 -0.87 -1.53 4.51
N ILE A 24 -0.12 -0.74 5.27
CA ILE A 24 -0.12 0.72 5.18
C ILE A 24 1.31 1.20 4.99
N ALA A 25 1.50 2.13 4.06
CA ALA A 25 2.77 2.83 3.87
C ALA A 25 2.61 4.30 4.27
N ARG A 26 3.45 4.76 5.18
CA ARG A 26 3.59 6.16 5.57
C ARG A 26 4.79 6.76 4.87
N TYR A 27 4.58 7.87 4.18
CA TYR A 27 5.60 8.68 3.55
C TYR A 27 5.73 10.01 4.28
N SER A 28 6.96 10.45 4.55
CA SER A 28 7.24 11.69 5.27
C SER A 28 8.53 12.32 4.77
N LEU A 29 8.59 13.65 4.82
CA LEU A 29 9.83 14.42 4.65
C LEU A 29 10.70 14.42 5.91
N PHE A 30 10.06 14.28 7.07
CA PHE A 30 10.70 14.41 8.37
C PHE A 30 10.83 13.06 9.06
N ARG A 31 11.99 12.84 9.70
CA ARG A 31 12.20 11.64 10.53
C ARG A 31 11.28 11.65 11.75
N ASP A 32 11.11 12.83 12.32
CA ASP A 32 10.23 13.12 13.43
C ASP A 32 9.13 14.05 12.93
N PRO A 33 7.85 13.66 13.06
CA PRO A 33 6.74 14.48 12.58
C PRO A 33 6.74 15.87 13.23
N PRO A 34 6.46 16.93 12.46
CA PRO A 34 6.14 18.23 13.06
C PRO A 34 4.84 18.13 13.87
N SER A 35 4.68 19.02 14.85
CA SER A 35 3.48 19.09 15.70
C SER A 35 2.23 19.56 14.96
N SER A 36 2.39 20.11 13.75
CA SER A 36 1.32 20.62 12.90
C SER A 36 1.63 20.31 11.43
N GLY A 37 0.57 20.25 10.62
CA GLY A 37 0.66 20.07 9.18
C GLY A 37 -0.50 19.27 8.63
N THR A 38 -0.54 19.11 7.31
CA THR A 38 -1.55 18.34 6.60
C THR A 38 -1.10 16.89 6.43
N ILE A 39 -1.96 15.96 6.83
CA ILE A 39 -1.80 14.53 6.58
C ILE A 39 -2.69 14.16 5.39
N LEU A 40 -2.07 13.62 4.34
CA LEU A 40 -2.78 13.11 3.17
C LEU A 40 -3.11 11.62 3.37
N PHE A 41 -4.37 11.24 3.22
CA PHE A 41 -4.78 9.84 3.16
C PHE A 41 -5.09 9.42 1.73
N CYS A 42 -4.41 8.39 1.25
CA CYS A 42 -4.55 7.86 -0.10
C CYS A 42 -5.19 6.47 -0.06
N SER A 43 -6.42 6.38 -0.55
CA SER A 43 -7.11 5.10 -0.80
C SER A 43 -7.20 4.85 -2.30
N HIS A 44 -6.96 3.62 -2.70
CA HIS A 44 -7.04 3.25 -4.12
C HIS A 44 -8.43 2.77 -4.51
N GLY A 45 -8.75 2.90 -5.81
CA GLY A 45 -9.91 2.24 -6.41
C GLY A 45 -9.71 0.74 -6.61
N HIS A 46 -10.73 0.08 -7.13
CA HIS A 46 -10.69 -1.35 -7.47
C HIS A 46 -9.49 -1.69 -8.38
N GLY A 47 -8.81 -2.81 -8.10
CA GLY A 47 -7.64 -3.28 -8.87
C GLY A 47 -6.34 -2.50 -8.61
N GLY A 48 -6.39 -1.43 -7.82
CA GLY A 48 -5.22 -0.65 -7.44
C GLY A 48 -4.42 -1.25 -6.27
N TYR A 49 -3.32 -0.57 -5.95
CA TYR A 49 -2.46 -0.83 -4.79
C TYR A 49 -1.78 0.47 -4.34
N LYS A 50 -1.34 0.54 -3.09
CA LYS A 50 -0.83 1.76 -2.44
C LYS A 50 0.38 2.38 -3.12
N GLU A 51 1.27 1.59 -3.74
CA GLU A 51 2.46 2.13 -4.44
C GLU A 51 2.12 2.91 -5.72
N GLN A 52 0.89 2.84 -6.25
CA GLN A 52 0.48 3.67 -7.39
C GLN A 52 0.55 5.18 -7.08
N TRP A 53 0.49 5.54 -5.80
CA TRP A 53 0.57 6.93 -5.35
C TRP A 53 1.99 7.48 -5.32
N MET A 54 3.03 6.65 -5.41
CA MET A 54 4.42 7.09 -5.27
C MET A 54 4.79 8.28 -6.18
N PRO A 55 4.47 8.28 -7.50
CA PRO A 55 4.82 9.41 -8.36
C PRO A 55 4.13 10.72 -7.95
N LEU A 56 2.89 10.64 -7.48
CA LEU A 56 2.16 11.80 -6.95
C LEU A 56 2.81 12.30 -5.65
N LEU A 57 3.18 11.39 -4.75
CA LEU A 57 3.78 11.73 -3.47
C LEU A 57 5.18 12.33 -3.62
N GLU A 58 5.99 11.85 -4.56
CA GLU A 58 7.29 12.45 -4.89
C GLU A 58 7.14 13.92 -5.33
N HIS A 59 6.01 14.26 -5.97
CA HIS A 59 5.70 15.62 -6.35
C HIS A 59 5.15 16.45 -5.18
N LEU A 60 4.15 15.92 -4.45
CA LEU A 60 3.45 16.64 -3.38
C LEU A 60 4.29 16.82 -2.12
N LEU A 61 5.06 15.81 -1.74
CA LEU A 61 5.98 15.84 -0.60
C LEU A 61 7.37 16.35 -1.01
N SER A 62 7.45 17.21 -2.02
CA SER A 62 8.67 17.98 -2.29
C SER A 62 8.60 19.30 -1.54
N PRO A 63 9.74 19.90 -1.14
CA PRO A 63 9.74 21.20 -0.46
C PRO A 63 9.16 22.27 -1.39
N ARG A 64 7.86 22.53 -1.23
CA ARG A 64 7.00 23.47 -1.97
C ARG A 64 6.02 24.08 -0.96
N ASP A 65 5.22 25.05 -1.42
CA ASP A 65 4.21 25.77 -0.61
C ASP A 65 3.06 24.91 -0.05
N LEU A 66 3.10 23.58 -0.23
CA LEU A 66 2.12 22.67 0.34
C LEU A 66 2.56 22.28 1.75
N ASP A 67 1.72 22.57 2.74
CA ASP A 67 1.90 22.15 4.13
C ASP A 67 1.55 20.66 4.34
N ILE A 68 1.98 19.78 3.41
CA ILE A 68 1.78 18.33 3.55
C ILE A 68 3.02 17.74 4.20
N THR A 69 2.86 17.27 5.43
CA THR A 69 3.97 16.74 6.24
C THR A 69 4.07 15.22 6.13
N GLU A 70 2.95 14.56 5.86
CA GLU A 70 2.85 13.11 5.75
C GLU A 70 1.81 12.66 4.74
N ALA A 71 2.03 11.48 4.16
CA ALA A 71 1.02 10.76 3.40
C ALA A 71 0.91 9.29 3.84
N TRP A 72 -0.31 8.81 3.99
CA TRP A 72 -0.64 7.44 4.38
C TRP A 72 -1.37 6.75 3.25
N CYS A 73 -0.80 5.68 2.72
CA CYS A 73 -1.34 4.92 1.60
C CYS A 73 -1.70 3.50 2.07
N ILE A 74 -2.92 3.08 1.80
CA ILE A 74 -3.48 1.84 2.35
C ILE A 74 -3.78 0.88 1.21
N ASP A 75 -3.39 -0.38 1.36
CA ASP A 75 -3.95 -1.47 0.57
C ASP A 75 -5.22 -1.98 1.25
N TRP A 76 -6.35 -1.96 0.53
CA TRP A 76 -7.57 -2.58 1.01
C TRP A 76 -7.38 -4.08 1.27
N TYR A 77 -8.15 -4.67 2.18
CA TYR A 77 -7.94 -6.04 2.69
C TYR A 77 -7.86 -7.14 1.61
N LEU A 78 -8.47 -6.91 0.44
CA LEU A 78 -8.48 -7.81 -0.72
C LEU A 78 -7.41 -7.51 -1.79
N TYR A 79 -6.55 -6.50 -1.59
CA TYR A 79 -5.64 -6.01 -2.61
C TYR A 79 -4.21 -5.86 -2.09
N GLY A 80 -3.28 -5.68 -3.03
CA GLY A 80 -1.89 -5.37 -2.76
C GLY A 80 -1.24 -6.35 -1.77
N ASP A 81 -0.52 -5.79 -0.79
CA ASP A 81 0.14 -6.59 0.24
C ASP A 81 -0.86 -7.10 1.30
N SER A 82 -1.95 -6.39 1.55
CA SER A 82 -2.98 -6.80 2.52
C SER A 82 -3.59 -8.16 2.16
N LEU A 83 -3.79 -8.43 0.87
CA LEU A 83 -4.29 -9.72 0.38
C LEU A 83 -3.42 -10.90 0.85
N ALA A 84 -2.09 -10.74 0.85
CA ALA A 84 -1.19 -11.81 1.28
C ALA A 84 -1.37 -12.16 2.78
N TYR A 85 -1.70 -11.18 3.61
CA TYR A 85 -1.96 -11.37 5.03
C TYR A 85 -3.37 -11.89 5.36
N ASN A 86 -4.31 -11.75 4.41
CA ASN A 86 -5.71 -12.14 4.58
C ASN A 86 -6.11 -13.33 3.69
N LYS A 87 -5.16 -13.96 2.98
CA LYS A 87 -5.45 -15.02 1.99
C LYS A 87 -6.43 -16.08 2.50
N ASP A 88 -6.32 -16.51 3.75
CA ASP A 88 -7.12 -17.61 4.29
C ASP A 88 -8.56 -17.15 4.54
N PHE A 89 -8.75 -15.92 5.05
CA PHE A 89 -10.05 -15.26 5.18
C PHE A 89 -10.74 -15.10 3.82
N VAL A 90 -9.96 -14.64 2.84
CA VAL A 90 -10.41 -14.38 1.47
C VAL A 90 -10.85 -15.69 0.80
N MET A 91 -10.07 -16.77 0.93
CA MET A 91 -10.41 -18.06 0.34
C MET A 91 -11.56 -18.78 1.07
N ALA A 92 -11.77 -18.47 2.35
CA ALA A 92 -12.87 -19.05 3.14
C ALA A 92 -14.23 -18.40 2.85
N THR A 93 -14.28 -17.27 2.12
CA THR A 93 -15.51 -16.51 1.85
C THR A 93 -15.89 -16.63 0.38
N PRO A 94 -16.89 -17.46 0.00
CA PRO A 94 -17.24 -17.70 -1.40
C PRO A 94 -17.85 -16.49 -2.12
N ASP A 95 -18.51 -15.58 -1.40
CA ASP A 95 -19.41 -14.56 -1.97
C ASP A 95 -18.80 -13.16 -2.14
N THR A 96 -17.50 -12.97 -1.86
CA THR A 96 -16.85 -11.66 -1.90
C THR A 96 -16.47 -11.17 -3.32
N GLY A 97 -17.03 -11.79 -4.38
CA GLY A 97 -16.75 -11.44 -5.78
C GLY A 97 -15.35 -11.87 -6.26
N ILE A 98 -14.82 -12.94 -5.66
CA ILE A 98 -13.40 -13.32 -5.68
C ILE A 98 -12.97 -14.14 -6.89
N GLU A 99 -13.90 -14.57 -7.76
CA GLU A 99 -13.55 -15.29 -8.98
C GLU A 99 -12.57 -14.51 -9.89
N SER A 100 -12.56 -13.16 -9.80
CA SER A 100 -11.60 -12.30 -10.50
C SER A 100 -10.26 -12.09 -9.77
N LEU A 101 -10.24 -12.22 -8.43
CA LEU A 101 -9.06 -11.89 -7.62
C LEU A 101 -7.98 -12.99 -7.62
N SER A 102 -8.35 -14.25 -7.85
CA SER A 102 -7.38 -15.35 -8.05
C SER A 102 -6.51 -15.14 -9.31
N SER A 103 -7.10 -14.58 -10.36
CA SER A 103 -6.40 -14.14 -11.59
C SER A 103 -5.51 -12.92 -11.34
N ILE A 104 -6.01 -11.96 -10.54
CA ILE A 104 -5.23 -10.77 -10.13
C ILE A 104 -4.05 -11.16 -9.23
N TYR A 105 -4.21 -12.11 -8.31
CA TYR A 105 -3.14 -12.61 -7.45
C TYR A 105 -2.02 -13.29 -8.26
N SER A 106 -2.39 -14.10 -9.24
CA SER A 106 -1.44 -14.80 -10.13
C SER A 106 -0.65 -13.83 -11.02
N SER A 107 -1.28 -12.74 -11.46
CA SER A 107 -0.65 -11.71 -12.30
C SER A 107 0.20 -10.71 -11.50
N THR A 108 -0.22 -10.31 -10.30
CA THR A 108 0.57 -9.41 -9.42
C THR A 108 1.83 -10.08 -8.87
N GLN A 109 1.79 -11.39 -8.56
CA GLN A 109 3.01 -12.12 -8.20
C GLN A 109 4.01 -12.21 -9.35
N SER A 110 3.54 -12.41 -10.59
CA SER A 110 4.42 -12.43 -11.78
C SER A 110 5.08 -11.06 -12.01
N SER A 111 4.35 -9.96 -11.81
CA SER A 111 4.89 -8.60 -11.95
C SER A 111 5.94 -8.26 -10.89
N LYS A 112 5.71 -8.60 -9.61
CA LYS A 112 6.70 -8.41 -8.52
C LYS A 112 7.96 -9.27 -8.69
N ARG A 113 7.83 -10.46 -9.29
CA ARG A 113 8.97 -11.34 -9.62
C ARG A 113 9.81 -10.78 -10.77
N SER A 114 9.17 -10.16 -11.77
CA SER A 114 9.86 -9.47 -12.86
C SER A 114 10.57 -8.18 -12.41
N GLN A 115 9.97 -7.38 -11.52
CA GLN A 115 10.62 -6.18 -10.99
C GLN A 115 11.77 -6.48 -10.01
N SER A 116 11.66 -7.52 -9.19
CA SER A 116 12.77 -7.95 -8.32
C SER A 116 13.94 -8.60 -9.10
N THR A 117 13.68 -9.12 -10.31
CA THR A 117 14.73 -9.60 -11.23
C THR A 117 15.41 -8.42 -11.95
N LEU A 118 14.66 -7.37 -12.32
CA LEU A 118 15.21 -6.15 -12.96
C LEU A 118 16.00 -5.25 -12.00
N MET A 119 15.81 -5.33 -10.68
CA MET A 119 16.62 -4.58 -9.70
C MET A 119 17.89 -5.30 -9.22
N ARG A 120 18.18 -6.51 -9.71
CA ARG A 120 19.40 -7.28 -9.33
C ARG A 120 20.57 -7.14 -10.30
N THR A 121 20.45 -6.40 -11.39
CA THR A 121 21.54 -6.16 -12.33
C THR A 121 21.79 -4.67 -12.50
N ASN A 122 22.57 -4.10 -11.60
CA ASN A 122 23.48 -2.98 -11.89
C ASN A 122 24.59 -2.96 -10.84
N PRO A 123 25.72 -3.64 -11.09
CA PRO A 123 26.98 -3.25 -10.48
C PRO A 123 27.62 -2.15 -11.35
N CYS A 124 27.74 -0.96 -10.76
CA CYS A 124 28.72 0.12 -10.98
C CYS A 124 28.09 1.48 -10.67
#